data_AF-A0A2E2UYV6-F1
#
_entry.id   AF-A0A2E2UYV6-F1
#
_cell.length_a   1.000
_cell.length_b   1.000
_cell.length_c   1.000
_cell.angle_alpha   90.00
_cell.angle_beta   90.00
_cell.angle_gamma   90.00
#
_symmetry.space_group_name_H-M   'P 1'
#
loop_
_entity.id
_entity.type
_entity.pdbx_description
1 polymer ?
#
loop_
_entity_poly.entity_id
_entity_poly.type
_entity_poly.pdbx_seq_one_letter_code
_entity_poly.pdbx_strand_id
1 'polypeptide(L)'
;MQDLESYMRDGADANVRAILCLIQAMDGHFIESSWDVKISDYKGKLRVGRWENGREQGYVMTCVHPLTVQQFNIAIFNHRSSDMIFGLEWESSITMNSPTLADVPETHGYTNSSTNVDRSFIYNAHYECAEWVKEAFDEWWTEQDDAAKTG
;
A
#
# COMPACT_ATOMS: atom_id res chain seq x y z
N MET A 1 11.02 29.33 6.74
CA MET A 1 9.59 28.96 6.65
C MET A 1 9.34 28.70 5.19
N GLN A 2 8.94 27.47 4.82
CA GLN A 2 8.56 27.15 3.46
C GLN A 2 7.13 27.66 3.23
N ASP A 3 6.80 28.10 2.03
CA ASP A 3 5.39 28.33 1.67
C ASP A 3 4.63 26.99 1.65
N LEU A 4 3.31 27.07 1.81
CA LEU A 4 2.43 25.90 1.90
C LEU A 4 2.58 24.98 0.68
N GLU A 5 2.81 25.55 -0.50
CA GLU A 5 2.95 24.79 -1.73
C GLU A 5 4.25 23.96 -1.71
N SER A 6 5.37 24.59 -1.35
CA SER A 6 6.67 23.96 -1.22
C SER A 6 6.71 22.87 -0.14
N TYR A 7 6.00 23.07 0.98
CA TYR A 7 5.89 22.07 2.05
C TYR A 7 5.16 20.80 1.58
N MET A 8 4.19 20.98 0.68
CA MET A 8 3.33 19.91 0.15
C MET A 8 3.87 19.35 -1.18
N ARG A 9 5.11 19.66 -1.60
CA ARG A 9 5.69 19.16 -2.86
C ARG A 9 6.42 17.84 -2.68
N ASP A 10 5.66 16.75 -2.56
CA ASP A 10 6.18 15.40 -2.78
C ASP A 10 5.72 14.80 -4.13
N GLY A 11 4.92 15.56 -4.89
CA GLY A 11 4.42 15.19 -6.21
C GLY A 11 3.18 14.30 -6.21
N ALA A 12 2.66 13.86 -5.06
CA ALA A 12 1.39 13.13 -5.03
C ALA A 12 0.20 14.08 -5.13
N ASP A 13 -0.88 13.55 -5.71
CA ASP A 13 -2.17 14.20 -5.66
C ASP A 13 -2.66 14.40 -4.21
N ALA A 14 -3.50 15.41 -3.99
CA ALA A 14 -4.07 15.69 -2.68
C ALA A 14 -4.96 14.54 -2.15
N ASN A 15 -5.67 13.83 -3.03
CA ASN A 15 -6.56 12.73 -2.66
C ASN A 15 -5.77 11.54 -2.10
N VAL A 16 -4.69 11.15 -2.78
CA VAL A 16 -3.83 10.03 -2.35
C VAL A 16 -3.10 10.38 -1.04
N ARG A 17 -2.76 11.66 -0.85
CA ARG A 17 -2.24 12.17 0.43
C ARG A 17 -3.25 12.10 1.57
N ALA A 18 -4.50 12.44 1.31
CA ALA A 18 -5.56 12.33 2.31
C ALA A 18 -5.71 10.87 2.76
N ILE A 19 -5.62 9.91 1.85
CA ILE A 19 -5.62 8.47 2.19
C ILE A 19 -4.43 8.11 3.07
N LEU A 20 -3.22 8.55 2.72
CA LEU A 20 -2.04 8.28 3.55
C LEU A 20 -2.17 8.89 4.95
N CYS A 21 -2.74 10.09 5.07
CA CYS A 21 -3.03 10.70 6.36
C CYS A 21 -4.06 9.90 7.16
N LEU A 22 -5.10 9.35 6.51
CA LEU A 22 -6.08 8.48 7.17
C LEU A 22 -5.43 7.20 7.68
N ILE A 23 -4.60 6.56 6.85
CA ILE A 23 -3.82 5.37 7.21
C ILE A 23 -2.90 5.66 8.40
N GLN A 24 -2.24 6.83 8.41
CA GLN A 24 -1.42 7.27 9.54
C GLN A 24 -2.26 7.52 10.80
N ALA A 25 -3.46 8.08 10.65
CA ALA A 25 -4.38 8.37 11.75
C ALA A 25 -5.07 7.12 12.33
N MET A 26 -5.08 6.00 11.59
CA MET A 26 -5.49 4.68 12.11
C MET A 26 -4.50 4.09 13.14
N ASP A 27 -3.53 4.90 13.58
CA ASP A 27 -2.77 4.83 14.83
C ASP A 27 -2.00 3.52 15.06
N GLY A 28 -0.74 3.43 14.61
CA GLY A 28 0.30 2.48 15.05
C GLY A 28 0.03 0.96 14.93
N HIS A 29 -1.21 0.58 14.66
CA HIS A 29 -1.84 -0.73 14.82
C HIS A 29 -2.52 -1.14 13.51
N PHE A 30 -2.06 -0.56 12.40
CA PHE A 30 -2.69 -0.69 11.10
C PHE A 30 -2.90 -2.15 10.68
N ILE A 31 -1.95 -3.03 11.01
CA ILE A 31 -2.03 -4.47 10.77
C ILE A 31 -2.36 -5.15 12.11
N GLU A 32 -3.63 -5.13 12.48
CA GLU A 32 -4.12 -5.65 13.75
C GLU A 32 -3.81 -7.14 13.94
N SER A 33 -3.89 -7.92 12.84
CA SER A 33 -3.58 -9.35 12.85
C SER A 33 -2.11 -9.65 13.20
N SER A 34 -1.24 -8.64 13.18
CA SER A 34 0.18 -8.78 13.52
C SER A 34 0.52 -8.59 15.01
N TRP A 35 -0.47 -8.40 15.87
CA TRP A 35 -0.28 -8.27 17.32
C TRP A 35 0.33 -9.55 17.93
N ASP A 36 1.49 -9.43 18.55
CA ASP A 36 2.09 -10.52 19.33
C ASP A 36 2.00 -10.25 20.82
N VAL A 37 1.15 -11.04 21.50
CA VAL A 37 0.91 -10.98 22.95
C VAL A 37 2.19 -11.14 23.77
N LYS A 38 3.19 -11.91 23.30
CA LYS A 38 4.42 -12.19 24.05
C LYS A 38 5.33 -10.97 24.15
N ILE A 39 5.40 -10.16 23.10
CA ILE A 39 6.21 -8.94 23.06
C ILE A 39 5.37 -7.68 23.28
N SER A 40 4.03 -7.81 23.30
CA SER A 40 3.09 -6.69 23.43
C SER A 40 3.33 -5.60 22.38
N ASP A 41 3.61 -6.02 21.15
CA ASP A 41 3.85 -5.13 20.00
C ASP A 41 3.35 -5.79 18.71
N TYR A 42 3.08 -4.96 17.71
CA TYR A 42 2.70 -5.34 16.36
C TYR A 42 3.94 -5.66 15.54
N LYS A 43 4.01 -6.86 14.98
CA LYS A 43 5.13 -7.29 14.12
C LYS A 43 5.05 -6.68 12.71
N GLY A 44 3.84 -6.43 12.23
CA GLY A 44 3.58 -5.85 10.92
C GLY A 44 3.90 -4.37 10.95
N LYS A 45 5.00 -3.98 10.30
CA LYS A 45 5.40 -2.58 10.17
C LYS A 45 5.29 -2.17 8.72
N LEU A 46 4.37 -1.25 8.44
CA LEU A 46 4.26 -0.64 7.12
C LEU A 46 5.47 0.25 6.82
N ARG A 47 5.98 0.13 5.60
CA ARG A 47 6.91 1.07 5.00
C ARG A 47 6.21 1.75 3.85
N VAL A 48 6.43 3.06 3.72
CA VAL A 48 5.79 3.87 2.67
C VAL A 48 6.85 4.43 1.75
N GLY A 49 6.61 4.30 0.46
CA GLY A 49 7.43 4.86 -0.62
C GLY A 49 6.58 5.61 -1.62
N ARG A 50 7.25 6.28 -2.56
CA ARG A 50 6.59 6.88 -3.72
C ARG A 50 6.23 5.79 -4.72
N TRP A 51 5.00 5.82 -5.23
CA TRP A 51 4.67 5.05 -6.42
C TRP A 51 5.12 5.84 -7.64
N GLU A 52 6.16 5.34 -8.30
CA GLU A 52 6.73 5.93 -9.51
C GLU A 52 6.59 4.96 -10.68
N ASN A 53 5.72 5.31 -11.64
CA ASN A 53 5.63 4.60 -12.91
C ASN A 53 5.79 5.52 -14.13
N GLY A 54 6.30 6.74 -13.89
CA GLY A 54 6.52 7.76 -14.91
C GLY A 54 5.25 8.42 -15.49
N ARG A 55 4.04 7.95 -15.12
CA ARG A 55 2.77 8.47 -15.64
C ARG A 55 1.79 8.87 -14.55
N GLU A 56 1.80 8.14 -13.45
CA GLU A 56 0.92 8.27 -12.30
C GLU A 56 1.78 8.55 -11.06
N GLN A 57 1.15 9.18 -10.07
CA GLN A 57 1.81 9.60 -8.86
C GLN A 57 0.95 9.19 -7.68
N GLY A 58 1.59 8.58 -6.68
CA GLY A 58 0.91 8.09 -5.50
C GLY A 58 1.89 7.52 -4.49
N TYR A 59 1.42 6.57 -3.70
CA TYR A 59 2.22 5.89 -2.68
C TYR A 59 2.19 4.39 -2.89
N VAL A 60 3.29 3.74 -2.53
CA VAL A 60 3.34 2.30 -2.33
C VAL A 60 3.58 2.03 -0.86
N MET A 61 2.77 1.15 -0.29
CA MET A 61 2.90 0.67 1.08
C MET A 61 3.36 -0.77 1.03
N THR A 62 4.31 -1.13 1.88
CA THR A 62 4.85 -2.48 1.92
C THR A 62 4.91 -3.01 3.34
N CYS A 63 4.62 -4.30 3.47
CA CYS A 63 4.79 -5.06 4.71
C CYS A 63 5.61 -6.31 4.41
N VAL A 64 6.50 -6.70 5.33
CA VAL A 64 7.31 -7.91 5.20
C VAL A 64 7.01 -8.82 6.36
N HIS A 65 6.66 -10.07 6.06
CA HIS A 65 6.42 -11.08 7.08
C HIS A 65 7.75 -11.74 7.47
N PRO A 66 8.16 -11.70 8.75
CA PRO A 66 9.51 -12.06 9.15
C PRO A 66 9.82 -13.55 9.07
N LEU A 67 8.80 -14.42 9.11
CA LEU A 67 8.97 -15.87 9.11
C LEU A 67 8.94 -16.47 7.71
N THR A 68 8.04 -15.99 6.86
CA THR A 68 7.89 -16.49 5.47
C THR A 68 8.78 -15.74 4.49
N VAL A 69 9.38 -14.61 4.91
CA VAL A 69 10.27 -13.78 4.08
C VAL A 69 9.55 -13.28 2.82
N GLN A 70 8.21 -13.15 2.89
CA GLN A 70 7.37 -12.60 1.84
C GLN A 70 7.08 -11.12 2.09
N GLN A 71 6.94 -10.38 1.01
CA GLN A 71 6.57 -8.98 1.01
C GLN A 71 5.24 -8.79 0.30
N PHE A 72 4.33 -8.04 0.92
CA PHE A 72 3.09 -7.59 0.29
C PHE A 72 3.12 -6.10 0.07
N ASN A 73 2.62 -5.70 -1.08
CA ASN A 73 2.71 -4.35 -1.59
C ASN A 73 1.33 -3.88 -2.02
N ILE A 74 0.98 -2.65 -1.64
CA ILE A 74 -0.21 -1.97 -2.15
C ILE A 74 0.20 -0.60 -2.69
N ALA A 75 -0.02 -0.36 -3.97
CA ALA A 75 0.11 0.96 -4.57
C ALA A 75 -1.25 1.64 -4.69
N ILE A 76 -1.33 2.89 -4.23
CA ILE A 76 -2.47 3.78 -4.41
C ILE A 76 -2.04 4.97 -5.24
N PHE A 77 -2.78 5.29 -6.29
CA PHE A 77 -2.49 6.42 -7.17
C PHE A 77 -3.76 6.90 -7.87
N ASN A 78 -3.70 8.12 -8.42
CA ASN A 78 -4.74 8.60 -9.34
C ASN A 78 -4.30 8.36 -10.78
N HIS A 79 -5.23 7.86 -11.60
CA HIS A 79 -4.98 7.74 -13.02
C HIS A 79 -5.06 9.11 -13.69
N ARG A 80 -4.17 9.41 -14.64
CA ARG A 80 -4.11 10.75 -15.27
C ARG A 80 -5.39 11.17 -15.99
N SER A 81 -6.16 10.21 -16.49
CA SER A 81 -7.36 10.45 -17.29
C SER A 81 -8.67 10.15 -16.55
N SER A 82 -8.63 9.94 -15.23
CA SER A 82 -9.80 9.67 -14.41
C SER A 82 -9.65 10.34 -13.05
N ASP A 83 -10.73 10.86 -12.48
CA ASP A 83 -10.72 11.36 -11.11
C ASP A 83 -10.75 10.21 -10.08
N MET A 84 -10.75 8.96 -10.54
CA MET A 84 -10.74 7.80 -9.67
C MET A 84 -9.38 7.55 -9.03
N ILE A 85 -9.45 7.01 -7.82
CA ILE A 85 -8.32 6.49 -7.06
C ILE A 85 -8.21 5.00 -7.38
N PHE A 86 -7.01 4.52 -7.67
CA PHE A 86 -6.74 3.14 -8.05
C PHE A 86 -5.87 2.46 -7.00
N GLY A 87 -6.16 1.18 -6.74
CA GLY A 87 -5.40 0.30 -5.88
C GLY A 87 -4.83 -0.88 -6.66
N LEU A 88 -3.55 -1.15 -6.47
CA LEU A 88 -2.86 -2.34 -6.97
C LEU A 88 -2.26 -3.10 -5.80
N GLU A 89 -2.48 -4.41 -5.74
CA GLU A 89 -1.91 -5.28 -4.70
C GLU A 89 -1.09 -6.41 -5.33
N TRP A 90 0.09 -6.69 -4.76
CA TRP A 90 0.89 -7.82 -5.21
C TRP A 90 1.88 -8.30 -4.15
N GLU A 91 2.19 -9.59 -4.21
CA GLU A 91 3.26 -10.19 -3.43
C GLU A 91 4.57 -10.19 -4.22
N SER A 92 5.68 -10.05 -3.50
CA SER A 92 7.02 -10.14 -4.07
C SER A 92 8.00 -10.72 -3.05
N SER A 93 9.17 -11.12 -3.54
CA SER A 93 10.34 -11.25 -2.67
C SER A 93 10.71 -9.88 -2.07
N ILE A 94 11.40 -9.89 -0.93
CA ILE A 94 11.82 -8.67 -0.24
C ILE A 94 12.62 -7.75 -1.17
N THR A 95 12.17 -6.51 -1.29
CA THR A 95 12.88 -5.45 -2.01
C THR A 95 13.59 -4.51 -1.04
N MET A 96 14.77 -4.02 -1.43
CA MET A 96 15.50 -3.01 -0.64
C MET A 96 14.93 -1.60 -0.85
N ASN A 97 14.48 -1.32 -2.07
CA ASN A 97 13.93 -0.03 -2.46
C ASN A 97 12.40 -0.08 -2.46
N SER A 98 11.77 1.10 -2.48
CA SER A 98 10.34 1.23 -2.70
C SER A 98 9.96 0.54 -4.02
N PRO A 99 8.96 -0.35 -4.02
CA PRO A 99 8.53 -1.00 -5.24
C PRO A 99 8.00 -0.01 -6.27
N THR A 100 8.22 -0.33 -7.53
CA THR A 100 7.82 0.43 -8.71
C THR A 100 7.00 -0.45 -9.64
N LEU A 101 6.55 0.09 -10.78
CA LEU A 101 5.87 -0.71 -11.80
C LEU A 101 6.70 -1.91 -12.29
N ALA A 102 8.03 -1.82 -12.25
CA ALA A 102 8.90 -2.93 -12.65
C ALA A 102 8.86 -4.12 -11.68
N ASP A 103 8.39 -3.90 -10.45
CA ASP A 103 8.29 -4.93 -9.42
C ASP A 103 6.92 -5.63 -9.41
N VAL A 104 5.96 -5.13 -10.19
CA VAL A 104 4.64 -5.77 -10.37
C VAL A 104 4.82 -6.99 -11.28
N PRO A 105 4.32 -8.18 -10.89
CA PRO A 105 4.45 -9.39 -11.71
C PRO A 105 3.91 -9.20 -13.12
N GLU A 106 4.60 -9.74 -14.13
CA GLU A 106 4.12 -9.67 -15.53
C GLU A 106 2.74 -10.32 -15.72
N THR A 107 2.41 -11.29 -14.88
CA THR A 107 1.09 -11.95 -14.84
C THR A 107 -0.01 -11.10 -14.24
N HIS A 108 0.32 -9.98 -13.60
CA HIS A 108 -0.66 -9.06 -13.03
C HIS A 108 -1.47 -8.40 -14.13
N GLY A 109 -2.78 -8.21 -13.93
CA GLY A 109 -3.65 -7.62 -14.94
C GLY A 109 -3.20 -6.24 -15.42
N TYR A 110 -2.67 -5.45 -14.49
CA TYR A 110 -2.26 -4.07 -14.69
C TYR A 110 -1.09 -3.87 -15.66
N THR A 111 -0.16 -4.83 -15.73
CA THR A 111 0.99 -4.74 -16.67
C THR A 111 0.54 -4.78 -18.12
N ASN A 112 -0.61 -5.41 -18.38
CA ASN A 112 -1.20 -5.55 -19.71
C ASN A 112 -2.20 -4.42 -20.04
N SER A 113 -2.78 -3.77 -19.02
CA SER A 113 -3.71 -2.66 -19.19
C SER A 113 -3.76 -1.77 -17.94
N SER A 114 -3.60 -0.45 -18.11
CA SER A 114 -3.66 0.52 -16.99
C SER A 114 -5.04 0.65 -16.34
N THR A 115 -6.07 0.03 -16.92
CA THR A 115 -7.42 -0.02 -16.35
C THR A 115 -7.70 -1.31 -15.58
N ASN A 116 -6.80 -2.30 -15.65
CA ASN A 116 -6.97 -3.60 -15.01
C ASN A 116 -6.31 -3.59 -13.64
N VAL A 117 -6.98 -2.93 -12.71
CA VAL A 117 -6.59 -2.70 -11.33
C VAL A 117 -7.35 -3.61 -10.38
N ASP A 118 -6.85 -3.82 -9.16
CA ASP A 118 -7.50 -4.68 -8.18
C ASP A 118 -8.70 -3.99 -7.53
N ARG A 119 -8.57 -2.68 -7.30
CA ARG A 119 -9.66 -1.82 -6.81
C ARG A 119 -9.63 -0.44 -7.45
N SER A 120 -10.82 0.15 -7.53
CA SER A 120 -11.01 1.53 -7.98
C SER A 120 -12.05 2.21 -7.10
N PHE A 121 -11.77 3.44 -6.70
CA PHE A 121 -12.61 4.24 -5.82
C PHE A 121 -12.93 5.57 -6.50
N ILE A 122 -14.09 6.13 -6.21
CA ILE A 122 -14.43 7.50 -6.62
C ILE A 122 -13.56 8.51 -5.85
N TYR A 123 -13.38 9.71 -6.41
CA TYR A 123 -12.43 10.71 -5.91
C TYR A 123 -12.59 11.13 -4.44
N ASN A 124 -13.76 10.90 -3.84
CA ASN A 124 -14.08 11.26 -2.46
C ASN A 124 -14.19 10.06 -1.50
N ALA A 125 -13.92 8.84 -1.98
CA ALA A 125 -13.98 7.62 -1.18
C ALA A 125 -12.63 7.32 -0.50
N HIS A 126 -12.05 8.33 0.17
CA HIS A 126 -10.71 8.23 0.78
C HIS A 126 -10.70 7.27 1.97
N TYR A 127 -11.78 7.27 2.77
CA TYR A 127 -11.88 6.41 3.94
C TYR A 127 -12.07 4.96 3.55
N GLU A 128 -12.94 4.69 2.57
CA GLU A 128 -13.17 3.35 2.03
C GLU A 128 -11.88 2.79 1.38
N CYS A 129 -11.11 3.65 0.72
CA CYS A 129 -9.80 3.26 0.19
C CYS A 129 -8.82 2.90 1.32
N ALA A 130 -8.76 3.70 2.39
CA ALA A 130 -7.91 3.42 3.55
C ALA A 130 -8.32 2.13 4.29
N GLU A 131 -9.62 1.89 4.45
CA GLU A 131 -10.14 0.64 5.03
C GLU A 131 -9.78 -0.58 4.18
N TRP A 132 -9.94 -0.50 2.85
CA TRP A 132 -9.54 -1.60 1.97
C TRP A 132 -8.05 -1.95 2.11
N VAL A 133 -7.16 -0.95 2.19
CA VAL A 133 -5.73 -1.19 2.43
C VAL A 133 -5.51 -1.92 3.74
N LYS A 134 -6.21 -1.50 4.80
CA LYS A 134 -6.10 -2.10 6.13
C LYS A 134 -6.51 -3.57 6.09
N GLU A 135 -7.68 -3.84 5.52
CA GLU A 135 -8.23 -5.19 5.36
C GLU A 135 -7.26 -6.08 4.57
N ALA A 136 -6.76 -5.60 3.43
CA ALA A 136 -5.84 -6.37 2.59
C ALA A 136 -4.54 -6.74 3.33
N PHE A 137 -3.94 -5.82 4.10
CA PHE A 137 -2.77 -6.14 4.91
C PHE A 137 -3.07 -7.09 6.07
N ASP A 138 -4.24 -6.95 6.72
CA ASP A 138 -4.65 -7.83 7.81
C ASP A 138 -4.90 -9.27 7.33
N GLU A 139 -5.57 -9.42 6.20
CA GLU A 139 -5.85 -10.69 5.53
C GLU A 139 -4.54 -11.36 5.12
N TRP A 140 -3.69 -10.66 4.36
CA TRP A 140 -2.39 -11.18 3.94
C TRP A 140 -1.54 -11.63 5.12
N TRP A 141 -1.45 -10.82 6.18
CA TRP A 141 -0.65 -11.18 7.36
C TRP A 141 -1.16 -12.47 8.03
N THR A 142 -2.48 -12.63 8.14
CA THR A 142 -3.10 -13.83 8.70
C THR A 142 -2.73 -15.07 7.89
N GLU A 143 -2.78 -14.98 6.56
CA GLU A 143 -2.38 -16.08 5.66
C GLU A 143 -0.91 -16.46 5.82
N GLN A 144 -0.02 -15.48 5.96
CA GLN A 144 1.41 -15.73 6.16
C GLN A 144 1.71 -16.36 7.54
N ASP A 145 0.99 -15.95 8.58
CA ASP A 145 1.12 -16.56 9.91
C ASP A 145 0.66 -18.02 9.91
N ASP A 146 -0.40 -18.35 9.17
CA ASP A 146 -0.88 -19.73 9.03
C ASP A 146 0.05 -20.59 8.17
N ALA A 147 0.60 -20.04 7.08
CA ALA A 147 1.65 -20.69 6.29
C ALA A 147 2.88 -20.99 7.15
N ALA A 148 3.33 -20.05 7.99
CA ALA A 148 4.48 -20.23 8.87
C ALA A 148 4.29 -21.30 9.96
N LYS A 149 3.04 -21.63 10.33
CA LYS A 149 2.74 -22.70 11.30
C LYS A 149 2.72 -24.10 10.66
N THR A 150 2.57 -24.18 9.34
CA THR A 150 2.38 -25.45 8.61
C THR A 150 3.64 -25.94 7.88
N GLY A 151 4.60 -25.05 7.63
CA GLY A 151 5.92 -25.38 7.07
C GLY A 151 6.97 -25.69 8.14
#